data_AF-A0A3M9Z940-F1
#
_entry.id   AF-A0A3M9Z940-F1
#
_cell.length_a   1.000
_cell.length_b   1.000
_cell.length_c   1.000
_cell.angle_alpha   90.00
_cell.angle_beta   90.00
_cell.angle_gamma   90.00
#
_symmetry.space_group_name_H-M   'P 1'
#
loop_
_entity.id
_entity.type
_entity.pdbx_description
1 polymer ?
#
loop_
_entity_poly.entity_id
_entity_poly.type
_entity_poly.pdbx_seq_one_letter_code
_entity_poly.pdbx_strand_id
1 'polypeptide(L)'
;MLRFCLLSLLIAPLLVLPLSGRAESFSQSSVEKITFDLTAISPAGLIGGATSLQSVSYEFCIPASETHRIEVQAIDPSVTVFPPFQRSDWLW
;
A
#
# COMPACT_ATOMS: atom_id res chain seq x y z
N MET A 1 -28.97 -45.85 17.91
CA MET A 1 -29.22 -44.65 17.09
C MET A 1 -29.13 -43.32 17.85
N LEU A 2 -29.31 -43.27 19.18
CA LEU A 2 -29.22 -42.04 19.99
C LEU A 2 -27.79 -41.45 20.14
N ARG A 3 -26.75 -42.25 19.89
CA ARG A 3 -25.33 -41.91 20.14
C ARG A 3 -24.67 -41.13 18.99
N PHE A 4 -25.17 -41.24 17.76
CA PHE A 4 -24.69 -40.46 16.61
C PHE A 4 -25.28 -39.04 16.58
N CYS A 5 -26.49 -38.82 17.11
CA CYS A 5 -27.10 -37.49 17.20
C CYS A 5 -26.37 -36.54 18.17
N LEU A 6 -25.81 -37.06 19.27
CA LEU A 6 -25.09 -36.24 20.25
C LEU A 6 -23.74 -35.74 19.72
N LEU A 7 -23.08 -36.52 18.86
CA LEU A 7 -21.83 -36.11 18.21
C LEU A 7 -22.05 -34.96 17.22
N SER A 8 -23.17 -34.93 16.50
CA SER A 8 -23.50 -33.85 15.56
C SER A 8 -23.84 -32.52 16.25
N LEU A 9 -24.32 -32.54 17.50
CA LEU A 9 -24.65 -31.32 18.25
C LEU A 9 -23.41 -30.57 18.77
N LEU A 10 -22.28 -31.27 18.95
CA LEU A 10 -21.04 -30.69 19.50
C LEU A 10 -20.18 -29.97 18.45
N ILE A 11 -20.40 -30.22 17.16
CA ILE A 11 -19.57 -29.66 16.06
C ILE A 11 -20.25 -28.47 15.36
N ALA A 12 -21.56 -28.31 15.54
CA ALA A 12 -22.34 -27.26 14.88
C ALA A 12 -22.00 -25.80 15.29
N PRO A 13 -21.58 -25.47 16.54
CA PRO A 13 -21.36 -24.07 16.91
C PRO A 13 -19.96 -23.55 16.51
N LEU A 14 -19.02 -24.40 16.11
CA LEU A 14 -17.67 -23.97 15.73
C LEU A 14 -17.59 -23.32 14.33
N LEU A 15 -18.62 -23.48 13.50
CA LEU A 15 -18.57 -23.04 12.09
C LEU A 15 -19.08 -21.61 11.85
N VAL A 16 -19.53 -20.91 12.89
CA VAL A 16 -20.16 -19.58 12.76
C VAL A 16 -19.38 -18.48 13.49
N LEU A 17 -18.07 -18.65 13.68
CA LEU A 17 -17.21 -17.54 14.07
C LEU A 17 -17.08 -16.61 12.86
N PRO A 18 -17.67 -15.40 12.85
CA PRO A 18 -17.34 -14.43 11.82
C PRO A 18 -15.85 -14.13 12.01
N LEU A 19 -15.06 -14.41 10.97
CA LEU A 19 -13.71 -13.86 10.85
C LEU A 19 -13.89 -12.37 10.64
N SER A 20 -14.18 -11.64 11.73
CA SER A 20 -14.33 -10.20 11.73
C SER A 20 -12.93 -9.64 11.56
N GLY A 21 -12.46 -9.61 10.31
CA GLY A 21 -11.27 -8.89 9.92
C GLY A 21 -11.50 -7.45 10.33
N ARG A 22 -10.83 -7.03 11.41
CA ARG A 22 -10.85 -5.64 11.81
C ARG A 22 -10.13 -4.89 10.70
N ALA A 23 -10.90 -4.18 9.87
CA ALA A 23 -10.36 -3.11 9.06
C ALA A 23 -9.81 -2.10 10.07
N GLU A 24 -8.50 -2.14 10.30
CA GLU A 24 -7.80 -1.10 11.04
C GLU A 24 -8.02 0.18 10.22
N SER A 25 -9.00 0.98 10.64
CA SER A 25 -9.18 2.33 10.17
C SER A 25 -7.92 3.07 10.58
N PHE A 26 -6.99 3.25 9.64
CA PHE A 26 -5.85 4.12 9.81
C PHE A 26 -6.42 5.50 10.14
N SER A 27 -6.43 5.83 11.43
CA SER A 27 -6.69 7.19 11.88
C SER A 27 -5.57 8.00 11.26
N GLN A 28 -5.93 8.88 10.33
CA GLN A 28 -5.03 9.80 9.67
C GLN A 28 -4.56 10.81 10.72
N SER A 29 -3.70 10.38 11.65
CA SER A 29 -2.85 11.31 12.37
C SER A 29 -2.11 12.07 11.28
N SER A 30 -2.11 13.39 11.35
CA SER A 30 -1.38 14.24 10.42
C SER A 30 0.12 13.88 10.51
N VAL A 31 0.55 12.88 9.74
CA VAL A 31 1.95 12.55 9.59
C VAL A 31 2.55 13.75 8.88
N GLU A 32 3.52 14.37 9.52
CA GLU A 32 4.21 15.51 8.94
C GLU A 32 4.79 15.10 7.59
N LYS A 33 4.59 15.93 6.57
CA LYS A 33 5.08 15.66 5.23
C LYS A 33 6.61 15.58 5.28
N ILE A 34 7.19 14.50 4.77
CA ILE A 34 8.64 14.40 4.60
C ILE A 34 9.07 15.50 3.61
N THR A 35 10.00 16.34 4.03
CA THR A 35 10.60 17.41 3.21
C THR A 35 12.08 17.15 3.01
N PHE A 36 12.62 17.65 1.90
CA PHE A 36 14.05 17.62 1.59
C PHE A 36 14.56 19.04 1.43
N ASP A 37 15.74 19.31 1.98
CA ASP A 37 16.46 20.53 1.64
C ASP A 37 17.05 20.39 0.23
N LEU A 38 16.33 20.93 -0.74
CA LEU A 38 16.75 20.90 -2.14
C LEU A 38 17.98 21.79 -2.40
N THR A 39 18.33 22.70 -1.48
CA THR A 39 19.51 23.57 -1.65
C THR A 39 20.82 22.81 -1.51
N ALA A 40 20.80 21.65 -0.85
CA ALA A 40 21.94 20.76 -0.69
C ALA A 40 22.14 19.78 -1.87
N ILE A 41 21.18 19.74 -2.82
CA ILE A 41 21.23 18.83 -3.97
C ILE A 41 21.80 19.60 -5.17
N SER A 42 22.94 19.12 -5.68
CA SER A 42 23.57 19.69 -6.88
C SER A 42 22.72 19.49 -8.15
N PRO A 43 22.96 20.24 -9.24
CA PRO A 43 22.24 20.05 -10.51
C PRO A 43 22.38 18.64 -11.11
N ALA A 44 23.40 17.87 -10.71
CA ALA A 44 23.58 16.47 -11.09
C ALA A 44 22.76 15.48 -10.22
N GLY A 45 21.99 15.97 -9.25
CA GLY A 45 21.20 15.13 -8.34
C GLY A 45 21.99 14.50 -7.20
N LEU A 46 23.16 15.06 -6.86
CA LEU A 46 24.06 14.53 -5.82
C LEU A 46 24.12 15.45 -4.60
N ILE A 47 24.22 14.86 -3.42
CA ILE A 47 24.42 15.53 -2.12
C ILE A 47 25.76 15.10 -1.50
N GLY A 48 26.39 15.97 -0.70
CA GLY A 48 27.61 15.66 0.04
C GLY A 48 28.82 16.53 -0.34
N GLY A 49 29.98 16.20 0.22
CA GLY A 49 31.23 16.90 -0.06
C GLY A 49 31.88 16.42 -1.37
N ALA A 50 32.91 17.15 -1.83
CA ALA A 50 33.58 16.87 -3.11
C ALA A 50 34.09 15.43 -3.28
N THR A 51 34.40 14.74 -2.17
CA THR A 51 34.89 13.35 -2.15
C THR A 51 33.86 12.34 -1.63
N SER A 52 32.64 12.77 -1.31
CA SER A 52 31.60 11.96 -0.65
C SER A 52 30.21 12.17 -1.25
N LEU A 53 30.15 12.45 -2.56
CA LEU A 53 28.90 12.60 -3.30
C LEU A 53 28.08 11.33 -3.28
N GLN A 54 26.78 11.48 -3.00
CA GLN A 54 25.80 10.40 -2.92
C GLN A 54 24.56 10.79 -3.71
N SER A 55 23.95 9.82 -4.40
CA SER A 55 22.61 9.97 -4.95
C SER A 55 21.58 9.60 -3.89
N VAL A 56 20.54 10.42 -3.76
CA VAL A 56 19.40 10.11 -2.88
C VAL A 56 18.22 9.74 -3.76
N SER A 57 17.65 8.56 -3.51
CA SER A 57 16.45 8.07 -4.18
C SER A 57 15.41 7.76 -3.11
N TYR A 58 14.18 8.21 -3.32
CA TYR A 58 13.06 7.93 -2.43
C TYR A 58 11.87 7.41 -3.23
N GLU A 59 11.16 6.46 -2.65
CA GLU A 59 9.93 5.90 -3.18
C GLU A 59 8.85 6.06 -2.13
N PHE A 60 7.66 6.47 -2.55
CA PHE A 60 6.50 6.55 -1.69
C PHE A 60 5.24 6.19 -2.47
N CYS A 61 4.27 5.62 -1.76
CA CYS A 61 2.97 5.31 -2.33
C CYS A 61 2.07 6.56 -2.29
N ILE A 62 1.46 6.87 -3.43
CA ILE A 62 0.35 7.82 -3.50
C ILE A 62 -0.99 7.06 -3.46
N PRO A 63 -2.07 7.66 -2.95
CA PRO A 63 -3.39 7.04 -3.03
C PRO A 63 -3.79 6.77 -4.49
N ALA A 64 -4.31 5.57 -4.76
CA ALA A 64 -4.77 5.15 -6.08
C ALA A 64 -6.12 5.82 -6.44
N SER A 65 -6.07 7.11 -6.75
CA SER A 65 -7.23 7.90 -7.15
C SER A 65 -6.98 8.62 -8.48
N GLU A 66 -8.04 8.93 -9.20
CA GLU A 66 -7.98 9.66 -10.47
C GLU A 66 -7.29 11.03 -10.35
N THR A 67 -7.54 11.78 -9.28
CA THR A 67 -6.91 13.10 -9.05
C THR A 67 -5.40 13.00 -8.97
N HIS A 68 -4.87 12.14 -8.08
CA HIS A 68 -3.42 11.93 -7.96
C HIS A 68 -2.80 11.37 -9.26
N ARG A 69 -3.54 10.54 -10.02
CA ARG A 69 -3.11 10.04 -11.33
C ARG A 69 -2.87 11.17 -12.32
N ILE A 70 -3.81 12.11 -12.40
CA ILE A 70 -3.71 13.29 -13.28
C ILE A 70 -2.53 14.17 -12.87
N GLU A 71 -2.33 14.40 -11.56
CA GLU A 71 -1.21 15.18 -11.05
C GLU A 71 0.16 14.59 -11.44
N VAL A 72 0.33 13.27 -11.28
CA VAL A 72 1.57 12.59 -11.68
C VAL A 72 1.80 12.69 -13.19
N GLN A 73 0.78 12.47 -14.01
CA GLN A 73 0.91 12.56 -15.47
C GLN A 73 1.17 13.97 -15.98
N ALA A 74 0.73 14.99 -15.23
CA ALA A 74 1.07 16.38 -15.54
C ALA A 74 2.56 16.68 -15.29
N ILE A 75 3.19 16.01 -14.32
CA ILE A 75 4.63 16.12 -14.04
C ILE A 75 5.43 15.32 -15.07
N ASP A 76 5.03 14.08 -15.33
CA ASP A 76 5.67 13.19 -16.29
C ASP A 76 4.62 12.51 -17.20
N PRO A 77 4.42 13.04 -18.43
CA PRO A 77 3.46 12.49 -19.38
C PRO A 77 3.80 11.07 -19.89
N SER A 78 5.02 10.58 -19.66
CA SER A 78 5.43 9.24 -20.09
C SER A 78 4.95 8.14 -19.13
N VAL A 79 4.45 8.51 -17.94
CA VAL A 79 3.98 7.56 -16.94
C VAL A 79 2.78 6.75 -17.45
N THR A 80 3.00 5.44 -17.58
CA THR A 80 1.96 4.47 -17.89
C THR A 80 1.31 3.95 -16.61
N VAL A 81 -0.01 4.04 -16.52
CA VAL A 81 -0.77 3.59 -15.34
C VAL A 81 -1.43 2.27 -15.66
N PHE A 82 -1.11 1.23 -14.88
CA PHE A 82 -1.74 -0.07 -15.02
C PHE A 82 -3.02 -0.14 -14.19
N PRO A 83 -4.06 -0.84 -14.68
CA PRO A 83 -5.26 -1.08 -13.90
C PRO A 83 -4.91 -1.86 -12.62
N PRO A 84 -5.68 -1.66 -11.54
CA PRO A 84 -5.46 -2.40 -10.30
C PRO A 84 -5.57 -3.89 -10.56
N PHE A 85 -4.56 -4.62 -10.08
CA PHE A 85 -4.49 -6.07 -10.15
C PHE A 85 -5.79 -6.72 -9.66
N GLN A 86 -6.48 -7.49 -10.51
CA GLN A 86 -7.67 -8.23 -10.12
C GLN A 86 -7.28 -9.67 -9.75
N ARG A 87 -7.68 -10.12 -8.56
CA ARG A 87 -7.33 -11.47 -8.06
C ARG A 87 -7.84 -12.61 -8.98
N SER A 88 -8.82 -12.33 -9.84
CA SER A 88 -9.30 -13.25 -10.89
C SER A 88 -8.22 -13.69 -11.87
N ASP A 89 -7.12 -12.94 -11.98
CA ASP A 89 -6.08 -13.15 -12.99
C ASP A 89 -5.15 -14.34 -12.65
N TRP A 90 -5.33 -14.97 -11.48
CA TRP A 90 -4.58 -16.17 -11.03
C TRP A 90 -5.37 -17.48 -11.10
N LEU A 91 -6.63 -17.48 -11.53
CA LEU A 91 -7.44 -18.70 -11.62
C LEU A 91 -7.20 -19.39 -12.97
N TRP A 92 -6.12 -20.18 -13.03
CA TRP A 92 -6.00 -21.31 -13.96
C TRP A 92 -6.75 -22.52 -13.41
#